data_AF-A0A0K9GS79-F1
#
_entry.id   AF-A0A0K9GS79-F1
#
_cell.length_a   1.000
_cell.length_b   1.000
_cell.length_c   1.000
_cell.angle_alpha   90.00
_cell.angle_beta   90.00
_cell.angle_gamma   90.00
#
_symmetry.space_group_name_H-M   'P 1'
#
loop_
_entity.id
_entity.type
_entity.pdbx_description
1 polymer ?
#
loop_
_entity_poly.entity_id
_entity_poly.type
_entity_poly.pdbx_seq_one_letter_code
_entity_poly.pdbx_strand_id
1 'polypeptide(L)' 'MSMMLSKGEQTRLRIGVSRRVFQFTKDKKEAARLFENLFHDIKEHFGVTSYKEVDRRYLLSAIRFIENWVPKKAS' A
#
# COMPACT_ATOMS: atom_id res chain seq x y z
N MET A 1 12.92 15.68 14.78
CA MET A 1 12.48 15.25 13.43
C MET A 1 11.52 14.08 13.62
N SER A 2 10.23 14.20 13.28
CA SER A 2 9.29 13.08 13.45
C SER A 2 9.53 12.03 12.38
N MET A 3 9.71 10.77 12.80
CA MET A 3 9.89 9.63 11.91
C MET A 3 8.56 9.13 11.32
N MET A 4 7.42 9.58 11.85
CA MET A 4 6.09 9.15 11.40
C MET A 4 5.60 9.96 10.19
N LEU A 5 4.77 9.33 9.37
CA LEU A 5 4.07 10.01 8.27
C LEU A 5 3.07 11.03 8.79
N SER A 6 3.10 12.21 8.20
CA SER A 6 2.01 13.19 8.34
C SER A 6 0.70 12.63 7.77
N LYS A 7 -0.44 13.20 8.18
CA LYS A 7 -1.76 12.81 7.64
C LYS A 7 -1.81 12.90 6.10
N GLY A 8 -1.13 13.89 5.52
CA GLY A 8 -1.03 14.05 4.06
C GLY A 8 -0.25 12.92 3.39
N GLU A 9 0.85 12.51 3.99
CA GLU A 9 1.67 11.39 3.47
C GLU A 9 0.95 10.05 3.62
N GLN A 10 0.25 9.82 4.75
CA GLN A 10 -0.64 8.66 4.91
C GLN A 10 -1.75 8.65 3.85
N THR A 11 -2.32 9.82 3.55
CA THR A 11 -3.34 9.97 2.51
C THR A 11 -2.78 9.65 1.13
N ARG A 12 -1.56 10.08 0.84
CA ARG A 12 -0.87 9.78 -0.42
C ARG A 12 -0.69 8.27 -0.62
N LEU A 13 -0.25 7.55 0.42
CA LEU A 13 -0.14 6.08 0.36
C LEU A 13 -1.51 5.43 0.13
N ARG A 14 -2.53 5.85 0.88
CA ARG A 14 -3.90 5.31 0.74
C ARG A 14 -4.45 5.50 -0.67
N ILE A 15 -4.29 6.69 -1.26
CA ILE A 15 -4.71 6.97 -2.64
C ILE A 15 -3.93 6.11 -3.63
N GLY A 16 -2.62 5.94 -3.43
CA GLY A 16 -1.78 5.07 -4.24
C GLY A 16 -2.28 3.64 -4.25
N VAL A 17 -2.56 3.06 -3.07
CA VAL A 17 -3.12 1.71 -2.91
C VAL A 17 -4.44 1.60 -3.67
N SER A 18 -5.38 2.54 -3.46
CA SER A 18 -6.67 2.52 -4.16
C SER A 18 -6.51 2.58 -5.68
N ARG A 19 -5.69 3.51 -6.18
CA ARG A 19 -5.44 3.64 -7.62
C ARG A 19 -4.85 2.35 -8.19
N ARG A 20 -3.89 1.74 -7.49
CA ARG A 20 -3.25 0.51 -7.95
C ARG A 20 -4.23 -0.65 -8.01
N VAL A 21 -5.01 -0.89 -6.95
CA VAL A 21 -6.00 -1.98 -6.92
C VAL A 21 -7.02 -1.83 -8.06
N PHE A 22 -7.53 -0.61 -8.27
CA PHE A 22 -8.53 -0.36 -9.31
C PHE A 22 -7.98 -0.36 -10.74
N GLN A 23 -6.66 -0.45 -10.94
CA GLN A 23 -6.09 -0.75 -12.27
C GLN A 23 -6.30 -2.21 -12.68
N PHE A 24 -6.46 -3.13 -11.70
CA PHE A 24 -6.60 -4.56 -11.97
C PHE A 24 -8.05 -5.02 -12.06
N THR A 25 -8.97 -4.38 -11.33
CA THR A 25 -10.35 -4.83 -11.26
C THR A 25 -11.35 -3.70 -10.98
N LYS A 26 -12.57 -3.86 -11.47
CA LYS A 26 -13.75 -3.09 -11.07
C LYS A 26 -14.71 -3.90 -10.18
N ASP A 27 -14.48 -5.20 -10.06
CA ASP A 27 -15.28 -6.07 -9.19
C ASP A 27 -14.97 -5.76 -7.72
N LYS A 28 -16.02 -5.58 -6.92
CA LYS A 28 -15.87 -5.17 -5.51
C LYS A 28 -15.27 -6.27 -4.64
N LYS A 29 -15.59 -7.54 -4.91
CA LYS A 29 -15.09 -8.67 -4.11
C LYS A 29 -13.60 -8.89 -4.39
N GLU A 30 -13.23 -8.86 -5.67
CA GLU A 30 -11.83 -8.95 -6.07
C GLU A 30 -11.04 -7.75 -5.57
N ALA A 31 -11.58 -6.52 -5.67
CA ALA A 31 -10.92 -5.34 -5.13
C ALA A 31 -10.63 -5.48 -3.62
N ALA A 32 -11.60 -5.97 -2.83
CA ALA A 32 -11.42 -6.20 -1.40
C ALA A 32 -10.25 -7.17 -1.12
N ARG A 33 -10.19 -8.29 -1.85
CA ARG A 33 -9.08 -9.26 -1.76
C ARG A 33 -7.73 -8.63 -2.13
N LEU A 34 -7.70 -7.83 -3.20
CA LEU A 34 -6.48 -7.15 -3.65
C LEU A 34 -6.02 -6.08 -2.66
N PHE A 35 -6.95 -5.37 -2.00
CA PHE A 35 -6.61 -4.45 -0.91
C PHE A 35 -5.92 -5.18 0.24
N GLU A 36 -6.49 -6.28 0.72
CA GLU A 36 -5.91 -7.08 1.80
C GLU A 36 -4.49 -7.57 1.45
N ASN A 37 -4.32 -8.11 0.23
CA ASN A 37 -3.01 -8.56 -0.25
C ASN A 37 -1.98 -7.43 -0.30
N LEU A 38 -2.33 -6.29 -0.91
CA LEU A 38 -1.41 -5.16 -1.02
C LEU A 38 -1.06 -4.59 0.36
N PHE A 39 -2.02 -4.47 1.28
CA PHE A 39 -1.72 -4.05 2.65
C PHE A 39 -0.83 -5.04 3.39
N HIS A 40 -1.05 -6.35 3.22
CA HIS A 40 -0.19 -7.37 3.77
C HIS A 40 1.24 -7.26 3.21
N ASP A 41 1.39 -7.19 1.89
CA ASP A 41 2.70 -7.11 1.26
C ASP A 41 3.45 -5.81 1.63
N ILE A 42 2.75 -4.68 1.85
CA ILE A 42 3.36 -3.45 2.39
C ILE A 42 3.90 -3.69 3.82
N LYS A 43 3.10 -4.32 4.68
CA LYS A 43 3.50 -4.60 6.07
C LYS A 43 4.73 -5.49 6.14
N GLU A 44 4.72 -6.58 5.37
CA GLU A 44 5.85 -7.50 5.26
C GLU A 44 7.10 -6.80 4.72
N HIS A 45 6.97 -6.03 3.64
CA HIS A 45 8.13 -5.37 3.00
C HIS A 45 8.79 -4.31 3.89
N PHE A 46 8.01 -3.54 4.66
CA PHE A 46 8.53 -2.47 5.51
C PHE A 46 8.70 -2.87 6.99
N GLY A 47 8.33 -4.10 7.37
CA GLY A 47 8.43 -4.58 8.75
C GLY A 47 7.54 -3.80 9.73
N VAL A 48 6.31 -3.46 9.32
CA VAL A 48 5.38 -2.62 10.10
C VAL A 48 4.06 -3.33 10.38
N THR A 49 3.37 -2.97 11.46
CA THR A 49 2.05 -3.55 11.78
C THR A 49 0.92 -2.87 11.02
N SER A 50 1.15 -1.62 10.60
CA SER A 50 0.24 -0.81 9.81
C SER A 50 1.02 0.03 8.80
N TYR A 51 0.49 0.20 7.59
CA TYR A 51 1.14 1.06 6.58
C TYR A 51 1.34 2.52 7.04
N LYS A 52 0.58 2.96 8.07
CA LYS A 52 0.72 4.30 8.67
C LYS A 52 2.01 4.45 9.47
N GLU A 53 2.63 3.34 9.87
CA GLU A 53 3.87 3.28 10.64
C GLU A 53 5.12 3.21 9.77
N VAL A 54 4.97 3.20 8.44
CA VAL A 54 6.10 3.32 7.52
C VAL A 54 6.89 4.58 7.87
N ASP A 55 8.17 4.42 8.19
CA ASP A 55 9.04 5.55 8.50
C ASP A 55 9.05 6.53 7.31
N ARG A 56 8.94 7.82 7.60
CA ARG A 56 8.90 8.90 6.61
C ARG A 56 10.08 8.84 5.63
N ARG A 57 11.25 8.39 6.06
CA ARG A 57 12.43 8.20 5.20
C ARG A 57 12.18 7.18 4.08
N TYR A 58 11.26 6.24 4.28
CA TYR A 58 10.88 5.24 3.29
C TYR A 58 9.64 5.61 2.46
N LEU A 59 9.08 6.82 2.63
CA LEU A 59 7.86 7.23 1.90
C LEU A 59 7.99 7.05 0.38
N LEU A 60 9.11 7.49 -0.21
CA LEU A 60 9.33 7.33 -1.65
C LEU A 60 9.44 5.87 -2.07
N SER A 61 10.08 5.04 -1.24
CA SER A 61 10.17 3.60 -1.50
C SER A 61 8.81 2.91 -1.37
N ALA A 62 7.98 3.31 -0.41
CA ALA A 62 6.61 2.81 -0.28
C ALA A 62 5.71 3.19 -1.45
N ILE A 63 5.84 4.42 -1.98
CA ILE A 63 5.13 4.83 -3.19
C ILE A 63 5.55 3.97 -4.39
N ARG A 64 6.87 3.80 -4.61
CA ARG A 64 7.39 2.96 -5.69
C ARG A 64 6.98 1.50 -5.56
N PHE A 65 6.94 0.97 -4.33
CA PHE A 65 6.46 -0.38 -4.06
C PHE A 65 5.01 -0.54 -4.51
N ILE A 66 4.13 0.38 -4.10
CA ILE A 66 2.71 0.37 -4.48
C ILE A 66 2.54 0.47 -6.01
N GLU A 67 3.29 1.37 -6.67
CA GLU A 67 3.19 1.57 -8.12
C GLU A 67 3.62 0.34 -8.92
N ASN A 68 4.60 -0.43 -8.42
CA ASN A 68 5.13 -1.62 -9.09
C ASN A 68 4.50 -2.93 -8.59
N TRP A 69 3.64 -2.89 -7.58
CA TRP A 69 3.03 -4.09 -7.01
C TRP A 69 2.18 -4.84 -8.03
N VAL A 70 2.33 -6.17 -8.08
CA VAL A 70 1.55 -7.06 -8.96
C VAL A 70 0.84 -8.09 -8.10
N PRO A 71 -0.47 -8.30 -8.28
CA PRO A 71 -1.22 -9.25 -7.47
C PRO A 71 -0.74 -10.68 -7.71
N LYS A 72 -0.52 -11.40 -6.62
CA LYS A 72 -0.29 -12.86 -6.65
C LYS A 72 -1.56 -13.52 -7.20
N LYS A 73 -1.40 -14.40 -8.19
CA LYS A 73 -2.52 -15.22 -8.69
C LYS A 73 -3.05 -16.05 -7.52
N ALA A 74 -4.38 -16.11 -7.37
CA ALA A 74 -4.97 -17.11 -6.50
C ALA A 74 -4.51 -18.47 -7.03
N SER A 75 -3.83 -19.25 -6.18
CA SER A 75 -3.54 -20.65 -6.46
C SER A 75 -4.80 -21.49 -6.32
#